data_AF-A0A6J6I4H8-F1
#
_entry.id   AF-A0A6J6I4H8-F1
#
_cell.length_a   1.000
_cell.length_b   1.000
_cell.length_c   1.000
_cell.angle_alpha   90.00
_cell.angle_beta   90.00
_cell.angle_gamma   90.00
#
_symmetry.space_group_name_H-M   'P 1'
#
loop_
_entity.id
_entity.type
_entity.pdbx_description
1 polymer ?
#
loop_
_entity_poly.entity_id
_entity_poly.type
_entity_poly.pdbx_seq_one_letter_code
_entity_poly.pdbx_strand_id
1 'polypeptide(L)'
;MLILLPPSEKKLETTKPAPAVAVYTGVLYQALAWQSLSPAAAKRGEASVRIISAKYGAIRPSDRIESYKEKIDNKAMASLVAAKLDGVERTLIVDCRSSTYKGVWKAPIEITVEIKVSTVVDGVRTVVTHMSKKTRGEITRWLLQSRSTPKTPEDLYAIVSEKYPCALTPSDGTNPWVLEVIAI
;
A
#
# COMPACT_ATOMS: atom_id res chain seq x y z
N MET A 1 4.69 -11.83 -0.88
CA MET A 1 4.71 -10.46 -0.32
C MET A 1 3.34 -10.08 0.21
N LEU A 2 3.27 -9.13 1.13
CA LEU A 2 2.07 -8.40 1.54
C LEU A 2 2.25 -6.92 1.21
N ILE A 3 1.24 -6.27 0.62
CA ILE A 3 1.25 -4.84 0.31
C ILE A 3 0.20 -4.16 1.19
N LEU A 4 0.62 -3.18 1.98
CA LEU A 4 -0.26 -2.41 2.85
C LEU A 4 -0.65 -1.10 2.18
N LEU A 5 -1.94 -0.90 1.97
CA LEU A 5 -2.49 0.34 1.42
C LEU A 5 -3.25 1.11 2.50
N PRO A 6 -3.20 2.46 2.48
CA PRO A 6 -4.16 3.26 3.24
C PRO A 6 -5.55 3.15 2.58
N PRO A 7 -6.65 3.48 3.26
CA PRO A 7 -7.94 3.62 2.63
C PRO A 7 -7.93 4.90 1.78
N SER A 8 -8.99 5.13 1.01
CA SER A 8 -9.18 6.42 0.37
C SER A 8 -10.00 7.39 1.23
N GLU A 9 -9.60 8.66 1.15
CA GLU A 9 -10.40 9.80 1.59
C GLU A 9 -11.74 9.85 0.83
N LYS A 10 -11.71 9.66 -0.50
CA LYS A 10 -12.90 9.65 -1.36
C LYS A 10 -13.40 8.22 -1.55
N LYS A 11 -14.69 8.01 -1.37
CA LYS A 11 -15.36 6.73 -1.54
C LYS A 11 -16.59 6.92 -2.42
N LEU A 12 -16.87 5.95 -3.29
CA LEU A 12 -18.13 5.94 -4.02
C LEU A 12 -19.25 5.56 -3.06
N GLU A 13 -20.39 6.26 -3.18
CA GLU A 13 -21.57 5.91 -2.41
C GLU A 13 -22.09 4.53 -2.80
N THR A 14 -22.55 3.77 -1.81
CA THR A 14 -22.98 2.38 -1.98
C THR A 14 -24.43 2.23 -1.54
N THR A 15 -25.27 1.63 -2.37
CA THR A 15 -26.63 1.22 -1.99
C THR A 15 -26.68 -0.17 -1.33
N LYS A 16 -25.60 -0.95 -1.48
CA LYS A 16 -25.36 -2.24 -0.83
C LYS A 16 -23.84 -2.47 -0.72
N PRO A 17 -23.37 -3.34 0.19
CA PRO A 17 -21.94 -3.65 0.31
C PRO A 17 -21.32 -4.08 -1.03
N ALA A 18 -20.23 -3.41 -1.43
CA ALA A 18 -19.52 -3.62 -2.68
C ALA A 18 -18.03 -3.89 -2.41
N PRO A 19 -17.29 -4.55 -3.33
CA PRO A 19 -15.86 -4.81 -3.14
C PRO A 19 -15.08 -3.55 -2.78
N ALA A 20 -14.16 -3.63 -1.82
CA ALA A 20 -13.40 -2.48 -1.32
C ALA A 20 -12.68 -1.69 -2.42
N VAL A 21 -12.09 -2.38 -3.41
CA VAL A 21 -11.45 -1.74 -4.59
C VAL A 21 -12.40 -1.10 -5.59
N ALA A 22 -13.71 -1.35 -5.48
CA ALA A 22 -14.74 -0.61 -6.20
C ALA A 22 -15.25 0.60 -5.40
N VAL A 23 -15.15 0.57 -4.07
CA VAL A 23 -15.61 1.66 -3.19
C VAL A 23 -14.54 2.75 -3.02
N TYR A 24 -13.29 2.37 -2.75
CA TYR A 24 -12.20 3.34 -2.60
C TYR A 24 -11.78 3.92 -3.96
N THR A 25 -11.79 5.25 -4.06
CA THR A 25 -11.47 5.98 -5.31
C THR A 25 -10.37 7.04 -5.07
N GLY A 26 -10.00 7.84 -6.06
CA GLY A 26 -8.96 8.85 -5.96
C GLY A 26 -7.56 8.35 -6.30
N VAL A 27 -6.57 9.23 -6.15
CA VAL A 27 -5.27 9.17 -6.84
C VAL A 27 -4.57 7.81 -6.76
N LEU A 28 -4.43 7.23 -5.56
CA LEU A 28 -3.76 5.93 -5.39
C LEU A 28 -4.53 4.80 -6.10
N TYR A 29 -5.85 4.74 -5.91
CA TYR A 29 -6.68 3.66 -6.46
C TYR A 29 -6.88 3.80 -7.98
N GLN A 30 -6.91 5.04 -8.48
CA GLN A 30 -6.88 5.33 -9.91
C GLN A 30 -5.57 4.85 -10.54
N ALA A 31 -4.42 5.13 -9.91
CA ALA A 31 -3.10 4.68 -10.37
C ALA A 31 -2.92 3.16 -10.27
N LEU A 32 -3.48 2.53 -9.23
CA LEU A 32 -3.54 1.07 -9.13
C LEU A 32 -4.35 0.45 -10.29
N ALA A 33 -5.42 1.14 -10.72
CA ALA A 33 -6.29 0.75 -11.82
C ALA A 33 -6.73 -0.73 -11.73
N TRP A 34 -7.26 -1.12 -10.57
CA TRP A 34 -7.55 -2.51 -10.23
C TRP A 34 -8.36 -3.26 -11.31
N GLN A 35 -9.38 -2.61 -11.86
CA GLN A 35 -10.30 -3.18 -12.85
C GLN A 35 -9.63 -3.51 -14.19
N SER A 36 -8.45 -2.94 -14.47
CA SER A 36 -7.67 -3.24 -15.69
C SER A 36 -6.54 -4.24 -15.46
N LEU A 37 -6.45 -4.85 -14.28
CA LEU A 37 -5.51 -5.94 -14.03
C LEU A 37 -5.92 -7.20 -14.79
N SER A 38 -4.95 -7.97 -15.27
CA SER A 38 -5.20 -9.31 -15.78
C SER A 38 -5.75 -10.20 -14.65
N PRO A 39 -6.47 -11.29 -14.97
CA PRO A 39 -6.98 -12.21 -13.95
C PRO A 39 -5.89 -12.76 -13.01
N ALA A 40 -4.69 -13.03 -13.54
CA ALA A 40 -3.55 -13.49 -12.75
C ALA A 40 -3.05 -12.41 -11.78
N ALA A 41 -2.96 -11.15 -12.23
CA ALA A 41 -2.54 -10.03 -11.39
C ALA A 41 -3.59 -9.70 -10.32
N ALA A 42 -4.88 -9.76 -10.66
CA ALA A 42 -5.98 -9.58 -9.70
C ALA A 42 -5.98 -10.69 -8.63
N LYS A 43 -5.79 -11.96 -9.02
CA LYS A 43 -5.66 -13.09 -8.08
C LYS A 43 -4.46 -12.91 -7.14
N ARG A 44 -3.31 -12.47 -7.67
CA ARG A 44 -2.14 -12.12 -6.84
C ARG A 44 -2.46 -10.99 -5.88
N GLY A 45 -3.14 -9.94 -6.36
CA GLY A 45 -3.56 -8.80 -5.57
C GLY A 45 -4.48 -9.20 -4.42
N GLU A 46 -5.43 -10.10 -4.65
CA GLU A 46 -6.34 -10.58 -3.62
C GLU A 46 -5.59 -11.25 -2.45
N ALA A 47 -4.57 -12.05 -2.78
CA ALA A 47 -3.72 -12.68 -1.77
C ALA A 47 -2.81 -11.67 -1.06
N SER A 48 -2.29 -10.67 -1.80
CA SER A 48 -1.17 -9.84 -1.36
C SER A 48 -1.58 -8.49 -0.77
N VAL A 49 -2.70 -7.89 -1.17
CA VAL A 49 -3.06 -6.53 -0.77
C VAL A 49 -3.91 -6.55 0.50
N ARG A 50 -3.57 -5.68 1.46
CA ARG A 50 -4.43 -5.35 2.61
C ARG A 50 -4.59 -3.85 2.71
N ILE A 51 -5.84 -3.40 2.76
CA ILE A 51 -6.21 -2.00 2.92
C ILE A 51 -6.53 -1.77 4.40
N ILE A 52 -5.85 -0.80 5.03
CA ILE A 52 -6.16 -0.39 6.41
C ILE A 52 -7.39 0.50 6.38
N SER A 53 -8.55 -0.07 6.68
CA SER A 53 -9.82 0.63 6.77
C SER A 53 -10.02 1.29 8.13
N ALA A 54 -10.51 2.52 8.12
CA ALA A 54 -10.90 3.25 9.33
C ALA A 54 -12.21 2.75 9.99
N LYS A 55 -12.90 1.79 9.36
CA LYS A 55 -14.14 1.18 9.88
C LYS A 55 -14.02 -0.34 10.04
N TYR A 56 -13.35 -1.01 9.09
CA TYR A 56 -13.35 -2.47 8.97
C TYR A 56 -12.02 -3.13 9.39
N GLY A 57 -11.06 -2.40 9.96
CA GLY A 57 -9.75 -2.94 10.30
C GLY A 57 -8.89 -3.17 9.04
N ALA A 58 -8.31 -4.36 8.85
CA ALA A 58 -7.58 -4.68 7.61
C ALA A 58 -8.41 -5.58 6.69
N ILE A 59 -8.62 -5.12 5.46
CA ILE A 59 -9.50 -5.78 4.48
C ILE A 59 -8.80 -6.09 3.17
N ARG A 60 -9.28 -7.11 2.48
CA ARG A 60 -8.84 -7.51 1.14
C ARG A 60 -9.53 -6.66 0.07
N PRO A 61 -9.00 -6.63 -1.17
CA PRO A 61 -9.64 -5.98 -2.29
C PRO A 61 -11.10 -6.40 -2.52
N SER A 62 -11.39 -7.71 -2.43
CA SER A 62 -12.73 -8.26 -2.69
C SER A 62 -13.72 -8.15 -1.53
N ASP A 63 -13.25 -7.82 -0.31
CA ASP A 63 -14.11 -7.71 0.87
C ASP A 63 -15.20 -6.66 0.62
N ARG A 64 -16.46 -7.03 0.93
CA ARG A 64 -17.60 -6.15 0.69
C ARG A 64 -17.73 -5.13 1.82
N ILE A 65 -17.73 -3.86 1.46
CA ILE A 65 -17.88 -2.73 2.37
C ILE A 65 -18.96 -1.77 1.89
N GLU A 66 -19.56 -1.06 2.84
CA GLU A 66 -20.36 0.13 2.55
C GLU A 66 -19.50 1.39 2.56
N SER A 67 -19.91 2.41 1.82
CA SER A 67 -19.38 3.78 1.91
C SER A 67 -19.50 4.29 3.35
N TYR A 68 -18.49 5.05 3.78
CA TYR A 68 -18.36 5.47 5.17
C TYR A 68 -17.50 6.75 5.28
N LYS A 69 -17.73 7.54 6.34
CA LYS A 69 -17.11 8.88 6.55
C LYS A 69 -16.11 8.90 7.71
N GLU A 70 -16.02 7.82 8.46
CA GLU A 70 -15.17 7.61 9.62
C GLU A 70 -13.70 7.86 9.25
N LYS A 71 -13.04 8.66 10.09
CA LYS A 71 -11.58 8.84 10.05
C LYS A 71 -10.93 7.80 10.95
N ILE A 72 -9.67 7.48 10.69
CA ILE A 72 -8.95 6.47 11.46
C ILE A 72 -8.77 6.92 12.91
N ASP A 73 -9.22 6.08 13.84
CA ASP A 73 -8.81 6.11 15.25
C ASP A 73 -7.83 4.94 15.45
N ASN A 74 -6.57 5.28 15.66
CA ASN A 74 -5.51 4.27 15.76
C ASN A 74 -5.71 3.35 16.97
N LYS A 75 -6.20 3.86 18.10
CA LYS A 75 -6.37 3.06 19.31
C LYS A 75 -7.53 2.09 19.15
N ALA A 76 -8.65 2.55 18.58
CA ALA A 76 -9.81 1.71 18.35
C ALA A 76 -9.58 0.65 17.26
N MET A 77 -8.79 0.95 16.23
CA MET A 77 -8.54 0.04 15.11
C MET A 77 -7.36 -0.93 15.32
N ALA A 78 -6.47 -0.67 16.28
CA ALA A 78 -5.24 -1.45 16.45
C ALA A 78 -5.49 -2.96 16.59
N SER A 79 -6.41 -3.37 17.47
CA SER A 79 -6.72 -4.79 17.70
C SER A 79 -7.40 -5.44 16.49
N LEU A 80 -8.29 -4.72 15.81
CA LEU A 80 -8.98 -5.20 14.60
C LEU A 80 -8.01 -5.41 13.44
N VAL A 81 -7.03 -4.53 13.28
CA VAL A 81 -5.99 -4.66 12.27
C VAL A 81 -5.03 -5.79 12.62
N ALA A 82 -4.55 -5.85 13.87
CA ALA A 82 -3.65 -6.90 14.35
C ALA A 82 -4.26 -8.31 14.17
N ALA A 83 -5.53 -8.48 14.54
CA ALA A 83 -6.26 -9.76 14.38
C ALA A 83 -6.31 -10.28 12.94
N LYS A 84 -6.19 -9.39 11.95
CA LYS A 84 -6.18 -9.75 10.52
C LYS A 84 -4.78 -9.86 9.92
N LEU A 85 -3.78 -9.23 10.53
CA LEU A 85 -2.44 -9.12 9.99
C LEU A 85 -1.42 -9.99 10.71
N ASP A 86 -1.50 -10.22 12.01
CA ASP A 86 -0.41 -10.88 12.77
C ASP A 86 -0.16 -12.32 12.29
N GLY A 87 -1.22 -13.07 12.01
CA GLY A 87 -1.13 -14.46 11.52
C GLY A 87 -0.88 -14.61 10.01
N VAL A 88 -0.67 -13.52 9.27
CA VAL A 88 -0.40 -13.60 7.83
C VAL A 88 1.06 -13.99 7.61
N GLU A 89 1.30 -15.17 7.06
CA GLU A 89 2.64 -15.58 6.63
C GLU A 89 3.09 -14.78 5.41
N ARG A 90 4.28 -14.18 5.48
CA ARG A 90 4.89 -13.44 4.37
C ARG A 90 6.39 -13.31 4.54
N THR A 91 7.09 -13.26 3.42
CA THR A 91 8.55 -13.03 3.38
C THR A 91 8.91 -11.55 3.27
N LEU A 92 7.96 -10.71 2.83
CA LEU A 92 8.16 -9.28 2.58
C LEU A 92 6.85 -8.52 2.77
N ILE A 93 6.92 -7.36 3.42
CA ILE A 93 5.87 -6.35 3.54
C ILE A 93 6.32 -5.11 2.77
N VAL A 94 5.48 -4.68 1.83
CA VAL A 94 5.63 -3.39 1.13
C VAL A 94 4.64 -2.42 1.76
N ASP A 95 5.15 -1.46 2.54
CA ASP A 95 4.32 -0.50 3.26
C ASP A 95 4.12 0.78 2.44
N CYS A 96 2.95 0.87 1.80
CA CYS A 96 2.49 2.04 1.06
C CYS A 96 1.56 2.94 1.90
N ARG A 97 1.39 2.69 3.21
CA ARG A 97 0.54 3.52 4.07
C ARG A 97 1.08 4.95 4.18
N SER A 98 0.18 5.93 4.21
CA SER A 98 0.58 7.27 4.69
C SER A 98 0.85 7.23 6.20
N SER A 99 1.62 8.19 6.70
CA SER A 99 2.03 8.29 8.11
C SER A 99 0.86 8.16 9.09
N THR A 100 -0.30 8.74 8.75
CA THR A 100 -1.54 8.67 9.54
C THR A 100 -1.96 7.24 9.88
N TYR A 101 -1.74 6.26 9.00
CA TYR A 101 -2.19 4.87 9.18
C TYR A 101 -1.09 3.93 9.69
N LYS A 102 0.17 4.39 9.76
CA LYS A 102 1.28 3.54 10.21
C LYS A 102 1.15 3.17 11.68
N GLY A 103 0.71 4.12 12.52
CA GLY A 103 0.57 3.92 13.95
C GLY A 103 -0.53 2.92 14.36
N VAL A 104 -1.41 2.51 13.43
CA VAL A 104 -2.48 1.54 13.71
C VAL A 104 -1.93 0.14 13.94
N TRP A 105 -0.84 -0.22 13.25
CA TRP A 105 -0.24 -1.55 13.34
C TRP A 105 1.25 -1.49 13.08
N LYS A 106 2.02 -2.02 14.04
CA LYS A 106 3.47 -2.14 13.97
C LYS A 106 3.82 -3.36 13.13
N ALA A 107 4.23 -3.13 11.89
CA ALA A 107 4.72 -4.21 11.03
C ALA A 107 6.08 -4.73 11.53
N PRO A 108 6.39 -6.02 11.35
CA PRO A 108 7.71 -6.58 11.67
C PRO A 108 8.78 -5.91 10.80
N ILE A 109 9.68 -5.15 11.43
CA ILE A 109 10.61 -4.25 10.73
C ILE A 109 11.57 -5.02 9.82
N GLU A 110 11.92 -6.26 10.18
CA GLU A 110 12.94 -7.07 9.48
C GLU A 110 12.55 -7.46 8.06
N ILE A 111 11.24 -7.55 7.83
CA ILE A 111 10.67 -7.93 6.53
C ILE A 111 9.87 -6.79 5.92
N THR A 112 9.91 -5.57 6.48
CA THR A 112 9.14 -4.43 6.00
C THR A 112 10.02 -3.48 5.21
N VAL A 113 9.54 -3.08 4.03
CA VAL A 113 10.08 -1.98 3.23
C VAL A 113 9.04 -0.88 3.12
N GLU A 114 9.37 0.28 3.67
CA GLU A 114 8.56 1.49 3.54
C GLU A 114 8.79 2.16 2.18
N ILE A 115 7.70 2.48 1.49
CA ILE A 115 7.76 3.27 0.25
C ILE A 115 7.66 4.76 0.59
N LYS A 116 8.79 5.46 0.50
CA LYS A 116 8.84 6.93 0.55
C LYS A 116 8.90 7.48 -0.86
N VAL A 117 8.10 8.51 -1.12
CA VAL A 117 8.05 9.15 -2.44
C VAL A 117 8.41 10.60 -2.28
N SER A 118 9.34 11.05 -3.09
CA SER A 118 9.73 12.45 -3.25
C SER A 118 9.65 12.83 -4.73
N THR A 119 9.64 14.12 -5.02
CA THR A 119 9.82 14.68 -6.37
C THR A 119 10.90 15.74 -6.29
N VAL A 120 11.45 16.14 -7.43
CA VAL A 120 12.35 17.30 -7.51
C VAL A 120 11.53 18.52 -7.97
N VAL A 121 11.54 19.59 -7.17
CA VAL A 121 10.95 20.89 -7.51
C VAL A 121 12.07 21.90 -7.43
N ASP A 122 12.36 22.59 -8.54
CA ASP A 122 13.45 23.58 -8.64
C ASP A 122 14.81 23.06 -8.15
N GLY A 123 15.12 21.80 -8.47
CA GLY A 123 16.37 21.13 -8.06
C GLY A 123 16.37 20.61 -6.62
N VAL A 124 15.30 20.82 -5.84
CA VAL A 124 15.20 20.40 -4.43
C VAL A 124 14.23 19.23 -4.27
N ARG A 125 14.65 18.20 -3.53
CA ARG A 125 13.78 17.08 -3.18
C ARG A 125 12.66 17.53 -2.24
N THR A 126 11.42 17.32 -2.65
CA THR A 126 10.21 17.71 -1.92
C THR A 126 9.20 16.56 -1.90
N VAL A 127 8.50 16.38 -0.77
CA VAL A 127 7.40 15.43 -0.68
C VAL A 127 6.10 16.09 -1.11
N VAL A 128 5.53 15.61 -2.22
CA VAL A 128 4.22 16.06 -2.71
C VAL A 128 3.20 14.94 -2.50
N THR A 129 2.20 15.19 -1.66
CA THR A 129 1.18 14.20 -1.26
C THR A 129 0.45 13.57 -2.44
N HIS A 130 0.06 14.39 -3.43
CA HIS A 130 -0.62 13.90 -4.63
C HIS A 130 0.26 12.89 -5.36
N MET A 131 1.54 13.22 -5.56
CA MET A 131 2.48 12.35 -6.26
C MET A 131 2.80 11.08 -5.46
N SER A 132 2.93 11.21 -4.14
CA SER A 132 3.11 10.06 -3.24
C SER A 132 1.97 9.04 -3.35
N LYS A 133 0.72 9.52 -3.40
CA LYS A 133 -0.46 8.65 -3.57
C LYS A 133 -0.43 7.96 -4.94
N LYS A 134 -0.15 8.70 -6.01
CA LYS A 134 -0.08 8.18 -7.39
C LYS A 134 0.98 7.08 -7.51
N THR A 135 2.23 7.40 -7.15
CA THR A 135 3.38 6.51 -7.26
C THR A 135 3.21 5.23 -6.45
N ARG A 136 2.63 5.29 -5.25
CA ARG A 136 2.33 4.09 -4.44
C ARG A 136 1.27 3.20 -5.11
N GLY A 137 0.30 3.78 -5.80
CA GLY A 137 -0.68 3.05 -6.61
C GLY A 137 -0.02 2.36 -7.81
N GLU A 138 0.85 3.09 -8.53
CA GLU A 138 1.64 2.57 -9.66
C GLU A 138 2.58 1.43 -9.23
N ILE A 139 3.35 1.61 -8.16
CA ILE A 139 4.23 0.57 -7.60
C ILE A 139 3.42 -0.67 -7.25
N THR A 140 2.29 -0.51 -6.55
CA THR A 140 1.40 -1.62 -6.22
C THR A 140 0.97 -2.35 -7.50
N ARG A 141 0.50 -1.62 -8.52
CA ARG A 141 0.10 -2.20 -9.79
C ARG A 141 1.23 -3.01 -10.43
N TRP A 142 2.42 -2.45 -10.51
CA TRP A 142 3.56 -3.13 -11.16
C TRP A 142 4.00 -4.37 -10.41
N LEU A 143 4.01 -4.35 -9.07
CA LEU A 143 4.27 -5.54 -8.26
C LEU A 143 3.21 -6.64 -8.49
N LEU A 144 1.96 -6.27 -8.76
CA LEU A 144 0.93 -7.24 -9.10
C LEU A 144 1.09 -7.80 -10.52
N GLN A 145 1.67 -7.04 -11.44
CA GLN A 145 1.89 -7.42 -12.84
C GLN A 145 3.27 -8.01 -13.13
N SER A 146 4.21 -7.93 -12.18
CA SER A 146 5.58 -8.41 -12.35
C SER A 146 5.62 -9.92 -12.61
N ARG A 147 6.66 -10.38 -13.33
CA ARG A 147 6.80 -11.82 -13.65
C ARG A 147 7.00 -12.66 -12.39
N SER A 148 7.78 -12.15 -11.43
CA SER A 148 8.03 -12.77 -10.13
C SER A 148 7.45 -11.94 -8.99
N THR A 149 7.12 -12.60 -7.88
CA THR A 149 6.75 -11.90 -6.64
C THR A 149 8.03 -11.63 -5.84
N PRO A 150 8.32 -10.38 -5.44
CA PRO A 150 9.51 -10.09 -4.66
C PRO A 150 9.44 -10.80 -3.30
N LYS A 151 10.58 -11.34 -2.88
CA LYS A 151 10.74 -12.05 -1.61
C LYS A 151 11.65 -11.28 -0.66
N THR A 152 12.54 -10.43 -1.17
CA THR A 152 13.46 -9.60 -0.38
C THR A 152 13.32 -8.10 -0.72
N PRO A 153 13.89 -7.19 0.10
CA PRO A 153 13.98 -5.77 -0.23
C PRO A 153 14.70 -5.49 -1.55
N GLU A 154 15.71 -6.27 -1.89
CA GLU A 154 16.48 -6.14 -3.14
C GLU A 154 15.66 -6.56 -4.36
N ASP A 155 14.84 -7.62 -4.26
CA ASP A 155 13.90 -7.99 -5.32
C ASP A 155 12.91 -6.84 -5.60
N LEU A 156 12.42 -6.20 -4.53
CA LEU A 156 11.53 -5.05 -4.64
C LEU A 156 12.23 -3.87 -5.32
N TYR A 157 13.46 -3.56 -4.91
CA TYR A 157 14.28 -2.53 -5.55
C TYR A 157 14.47 -2.83 -7.05
N ALA A 158 14.84 -4.06 -7.41
CA ALA A 158 15.04 -4.45 -8.79
C ALA A 158 13.79 -4.18 -9.64
N ILE A 159 12.60 -4.57 -9.17
CA ILE A 159 11.34 -4.33 -9.90
C ILE A 159 11.00 -2.84 -10.01
N VAL A 160 11.13 -2.07 -8.92
CA VAL A 160 10.74 -0.64 -8.91
C VAL A 160 11.73 0.21 -9.71
N SER A 161 13.02 -0.14 -9.67
CA SER A 161 14.09 0.58 -10.37
C SER A 161 13.96 0.53 -11.91
N GLU A 162 13.23 -0.45 -12.45
CA GLU A 162 12.87 -0.49 -13.88
C GLU A 162 11.98 0.68 -14.33
N LYS A 163 11.32 1.37 -13.38
CA LYS A 163 10.31 2.39 -13.67
C LYS A 163 10.58 3.74 -13.03
N TYR A 164 11.22 3.76 -11.86
CA TYR A 164 11.58 4.98 -11.16
C TYR A 164 13.04 4.98 -10.73
N PRO A 165 13.71 6.15 -10.74
CA PRO A 165 14.90 6.34 -9.93
C PRO A 165 14.54 6.12 -8.46
N CYS A 166 15.27 5.21 -7.81
CA CYS A 166 15.07 4.93 -6.40
C CYS A 166 16.37 4.53 -5.70
N ALA A 167 16.38 4.66 -4.37
CA ALA A 167 17.45 4.21 -3.50
C ALA A 167 16.87 3.33 -2.40
N LEU A 168 17.54 2.21 -2.12
CA LEU A 168 17.17 1.30 -1.05
C LEU A 168 18.10 1.52 0.14
N THR A 169 17.51 1.82 1.30
CA THR A 169 18.22 1.98 2.57
C THR A 169 17.89 0.79 3.48
N PRO A 170 18.90 0.10 4.04
CA PRO A 170 18.70 -1.02 4.94
C PRO A 170 18.03 -0.61 6.25
N SER A 171 17.37 -1.58 6.90
CA SER A 171 16.90 -1.43 8.28
C SER A 171 18.09 -1.22 9.23
N ASP A 172 17.88 -0.43 10.28
CA ASP A 172 18.84 -0.19 11.36
C ASP A 172 18.49 -0.98 12.65
N GLY A 173 17.57 -1.95 12.55
CA GLY A 173 17.05 -2.72 13.70
C GLY A 173 16.04 -1.97 14.57
N THR A 174 15.74 -0.70 14.25
CA THR A 174 14.66 0.10 14.88
C THR A 174 13.61 0.50 13.86
N ASN A 175 14.06 0.91 12.67
CA ASN A 175 13.28 1.34 11.53
C ASN A 175 13.30 0.27 10.44
N PRO A 176 12.21 0.09 9.67
CA PRO A 176 12.19 -0.82 8.54
C PRO A 176 13.14 -0.35 7.43
N TRP A 177 13.36 -1.22 6.45
CA TRP A 177 13.96 -0.82 5.17
C TRP A 177 13.16 0.34 4.55
N VAL A 178 13.83 1.18 3.78
CA VAL A 178 13.19 2.28 3.06
C VAL A 178 13.56 2.22 1.60
N LEU A 179 12.55 2.16 0.73
CA LEU A 179 12.72 2.42 -0.69
C LEU A 179 12.28 3.87 -0.95
N GLU A 180 13.26 4.75 -1.15
CA GLU A 180 13.03 6.14 -1.53
C GLU A 180 12.90 6.22 -3.05
N VAL A 181 11.72 6.59 -3.52
CA VAL A 181 11.35 6.67 -4.93
C VAL A 181 11.24 8.14 -5.34
N ILE A 182 11.90 8.50 -6.43
CA ILE A 182 11.82 9.84 -7.03
C ILE A 182 10.76 9.78 -8.13
N ALA A 183 9.60 10.35 -7.85
CA ALA A 183 8.57 10.55 -8.86
C ALA A 183 9.01 11.65 -9.83
N ILE A 184 8.80 11.39 -11.12
CA ILE A 184 9.08 12.29 -12.24
C ILE A 184 7.74 12.78 -12.80
#